data_AF-A0A150UJ54-F1
#
_entry.id   AF-A0A150UJ54-F1
#
_cell.length_a   1.000
_cell.length_b   1.000
_cell.length_c   1.000
_cell.angle_alpha   90.00
_cell.angle_beta   90.00
_cell.angle_gamma   90.00
#
_symmetry.space_group_name_H-M   'P 1'
#
loop_
_entity.id
_entity.type
_entity.pdbx_description
1 polymer ?
#
loop_
_entity_poly.entity_id
_entity_poly.type
_entity_poly.pdbx_seq_one_letter_code
_entity_poly.pdbx_strand_id
1 'polypeptide(L)'
;MSDDINSDRYDPTTPEELLALARHLAADPSLDAIFQRVGLHKPFNRTTDEYHRVIASREAFAPALHERLCSADNTFLAEALARRLHAGLISSDVDALAFLADRIRHVQAESASSRLLESEIKDIMKNLLDSPFFEEFEGYRRRKAEVIKADVDPYENIDTFVSDQLWIYGLGGRGWSQIQRIVISFLNRLWFDKVLDLSPPTVERMLESPGEYLLLGDDELPRKG
;
A
#
# COMPACT_ATOMS: atom_id res chain seq x y z
N MET A 1 -16.87 -27.52 32.45
CA MET A 1 -15.44 -27.53 32.08
C MET A 1 -15.38 -27.22 30.61
N SER A 2 -15.23 -25.94 30.30
CA SER A 2 -15.16 -25.38 28.97
C SER A 2 -14.63 -23.98 29.16
N ASP A 3 -13.38 -23.77 28.75
CA ASP A 3 -12.80 -22.52 28.26
C ASP A 3 -11.27 -22.70 28.29
N ASP A 4 -10.73 -23.28 27.22
CA ASP A 4 -9.30 -23.19 26.86
C ASP A 4 -9.13 -23.61 25.38
N ILE A 5 -9.94 -23.00 24.50
CA ILE A 5 -9.75 -23.07 23.05
C ILE A 5 -9.60 -21.63 22.55
N ASN A 6 -8.47 -20.99 22.86
CA ASN A 6 -8.04 -19.80 22.11
C ASN A 6 -6.59 -19.32 22.31
N SER A 7 -5.67 -20.11 22.91
CA SER A 7 -4.28 -19.62 23.13
C SER A 7 -3.30 -19.92 21.98
N ASP A 8 -3.64 -20.79 21.02
CA ASP A 8 -2.64 -21.37 20.10
C ASP A 8 -2.57 -20.74 18.71
N ARG A 9 -3.07 -19.51 18.53
CA ARG A 9 -3.19 -18.90 17.18
C ARG A 9 -2.41 -17.61 16.94
N TYR A 10 -1.51 -17.23 17.83
CA TYR A 10 -0.73 -16.01 17.66
C TYR A 10 0.72 -16.25 18.05
N ASP A 11 1.52 -16.72 17.08
CA ASP A 11 2.95 -16.40 17.05
C ASP A 11 3.11 -15.23 16.06
N PRO A 12 2.90 -13.97 16.50
CA PRO A 12 3.09 -12.84 15.62
C PRO A 12 4.59 -12.68 15.43
N THR A 13 5.06 -12.81 14.19
CA THR A 13 6.43 -12.42 13.82
C THR A 13 6.72 -11.05 14.44
N THR A 14 7.74 -10.98 15.30
CA THR A 14 7.95 -9.77 16.11
C THR A 14 8.42 -8.60 15.23
N PRO A 15 8.22 -7.34 15.64
CA PRO A 15 8.82 -6.20 14.95
C PRO A 15 10.33 -6.35 14.73
N GLU A 16 11.05 -6.96 15.67
CA GLU A 16 12.49 -7.20 15.55
C GLU A 16 12.81 -8.28 14.50
N GLU A 17 12.05 -9.37 14.44
CA GLU A 17 12.17 -10.39 13.39
C GLU A 17 11.89 -9.79 12.01
N LEU A 18 10.87 -8.94 11.89
CA LEU A 18 10.54 -8.23 10.65
C LEU A 18 11.61 -7.19 10.28
N LEU A 19 12.19 -6.48 11.25
CA LEU A 19 13.30 -5.55 11.00
C LEU A 19 14.54 -6.28 10.50
N ALA A 20 14.90 -7.41 11.13
CA ALA A 20 16.02 -8.23 10.70
C ALA A 20 15.82 -8.73 9.26
N LEU A 21 14.61 -9.21 8.95
CA LEU A 21 14.25 -9.62 7.59
C LEU A 21 14.32 -8.45 6.59
N ALA A 22 13.77 -7.29 6.94
CA ALA A 22 13.77 -6.11 6.07
C ALA A 22 15.20 -5.64 5.74
N ARG A 23 16.10 -5.67 6.73
CA ARG A 23 17.52 -5.36 6.55
C ARG A 23 18.21 -6.34 5.63
N HIS A 24 17.98 -7.63 5.84
CA HIS A 24 18.52 -8.67 4.97
C HIS A 24 18.08 -8.43 3.52
N LEU A 25 16.79 -8.21 3.29
CA LEU A 25 16.27 -7.95 1.94
C LEU A 25 16.86 -6.67 1.33
N ALA A 26 16.91 -5.58 2.09
CA ALA A 26 17.45 -4.31 1.60
C ALA A 26 18.95 -4.38 1.28
N ALA A 27 19.70 -5.27 1.96
CA ALA A 27 21.13 -5.47 1.76
C ALA A 27 21.47 -6.58 0.77
N ASP A 28 20.49 -7.38 0.31
CA ASP A 28 20.71 -8.48 -0.61
C ASP A 28 21.08 -7.96 -2.01
N PRO A 29 22.32 -8.18 -2.49
CA PRO A 29 22.76 -7.70 -3.80
C PRO A 29 21.96 -8.29 -4.96
N SER A 30 21.36 -9.47 -4.79
CA SER A 30 20.52 -10.10 -5.82
C SER A 30 19.17 -9.41 -6.01
N LEU A 31 18.76 -8.61 -5.01
CA LEU A 31 17.53 -7.82 -5.02
C LEU A 31 17.76 -6.34 -5.36
N ASP A 32 19.01 -5.88 -5.46
CA ASP A 32 19.33 -4.46 -5.67
C ASP A 32 18.67 -3.88 -6.93
N ALA A 33 18.79 -4.56 -8.06
CA ALA A 33 18.14 -4.15 -9.31
C ALA A 33 16.60 -4.11 -9.18
N ILE A 34 16.02 -5.01 -8.38
CA ILE A 34 14.59 -5.04 -8.12
C ILE A 34 14.20 -3.83 -7.28
N PHE A 35 14.90 -3.58 -6.17
CA PHE A 35 14.61 -2.43 -5.29
C PHE A 35 14.82 -1.08 -5.99
N GLN A 36 15.84 -0.95 -6.83
CA GLN A 36 16.01 0.23 -7.68
C GLN A 36 14.84 0.43 -8.66
N ARG A 37 14.32 -0.65 -9.24
CA ARG A 37 13.18 -0.60 -10.17
C ARG A 37 11.87 -0.29 -9.46
N VAL A 38 11.58 -1.01 -8.37
CA VAL A 38 10.32 -0.80 -7.63
C VAL A 38 10.30 0.53 -6.89
N GLY A 39 11.48 0.97 -6.45
CA GLY A 39 11.63 2.09 -5.53
C GLY A 39 10.72 1.91 -4.33
N LEU A 40 10.03 2.98 -3.98
CA LEU A 40 9.09 3.02 -2.86
C LEU A 40 7.64 2.68 -3.26
N HIS A 41 7.31 2.76 -4.56
CA HIS A 41 5.92 2.99 -4.97
C HIS A 41 5.39 1.99 -5.98
N LYS A 42 6.21 1.09 -6.53
CA LYS A 42 5.75 0.08 -7.51
C LYS A 42 5.66 -1.31 -6.86
N PRO A 43 4.71 -2.15 -7.28
CA PRO A 43 4.67 -3.52 -6.83
C PRO A 43 5.85 -4.31 -7.37
N PHE A 44 6.25 -5.36 -6.64
CA PHE A 44 7.10 -6.39 -7.21
C PHE A 44 6.37 -7.05 -8.37
N ASN A 45 7.10 -7.39 -9.44
CA ASN A 45 6.49 -8.15 -10.50
C ASN A 45 6.19 -9.58 -9.98
N ARG A 46 4.90 -9.91 -9.88
CA ARG A 46 4.43 -11.21 -9.40
C ARG A 46 4.41 -12.29 -10.49
N THR A 47 4.55 -11.93 -11.77
CA THR A 47 4.49 -12.87 -12.90
C THR A 47 5.87 -13.23 -13.46
N THR A 48 6.92 -12.48 -13.13
CA THR A 48 8.28 -12.73 -13.63
C THR A 48 9.30 -12.55 -12.50
N ASP A 49 9.95 -13.64 -12.08
CA ASP A 49 11.15 -13.83 -11.22
C ASP A 49 11.37 -13.01 -9.95
N GLU A 50 10.98 -11.74 -9.89
CA GLU A 50 11.34 -10.81 -8.82
C GLU A 50 10.72 -11.20 -7.49
N TYR A 51 9.41 -11.46 -7.47
CA TYR A 51 8.75 -11.88 -6.25
C TYR A 51 9.30 -13.23 -5.76
N HIS A 52 9.63 -14.15 -6.67
CA HIS A 52 10.27 -15.42 -6.31
C HIS A 52 11.69 -15.21 -5.75
N ARG A 53 12.46 -14.24 -6.25
CA ARG A 53 13.77 -13.90 -5.68
C ARG A 53 13.65 -13.30 -4.29
N VAL A 54 12.66 -12.44 -4.06
CA VAL A 54 12.35 -11.90 -2.73
C VAL A 54 11.99 -13.06 -1.79
N ILE A 55 11.10 -13.97 -2.20
CA ILE A 55 10.75 -15.16 -1.41
C ILE A 55 11.99 -16.03 -1.12
N ALA A 56 12.79 -16.34 -2.13
CA ALA A 56 13.98 -17.18 -1.97
C ALA A 56 15.01 -16.55 -1.02
N SER A 57 15.20 -15.23 -1.08
CA SER A 57 16.06 -14.49 -0.16
C SER A 57 15.53 -14.54 1.27
N ARG A 58 14.22 -14.38 1.46
CA ARG A 58 13.56 -14.51 2.76
C ARG A 58 13.74 -15.91 3.36
N GLU A 59 13.51 -16.94 2.55
CA GLU A 59 13.64 -18.36 2.95
C GLU A 59 15.07 -18.72 3.31
N ALA A 60 16.06 -18.20 2.57
CA ALA A 60 17.47 -18.43 2.85
C ALA A 60 17.91 -17.81 4.18
N PHE A 61 17.39 -16.63 4.52
CA PHE A 61 17.75 -15.92 5.75
C PHE A 61 17.01 -16.40 6.99
N ALA A 62 15.70 -16.62 6.86
CA ALA A 62 14.82 -16.97 7.97
C ALA A 62 13.91 -18.15 7.62
N PRO A 63 14.48 -19.36 7.42
CA PRO A 63 13.71 -20.55 7.03
C PRO A 63 12.63 -20.89 8.06
N ALA A 64 12.94 -20.70 9.35
CA ALA A 64 12.00 -20.93 10.44
C ALA A 64 10.79 -19.98 10.43
N LEU A 65 10.88 -18.80 9.81
CA LEU A 65 9.70 -17.94 9.65
C LEU A 65 8.77 -18.52 8.59
N HIS A 66 9.28 -19.06 7.49
CA HIS A 66 8.46 -19.69 6.44
C HIS A 66 7.63 -20.85 6.97
N GLU A 67 8.17 -21.63 7.92
CA GLU A 67 7.49 -22.78 8.53
C GLU A 67 6.38 -22.40 9.53
N ARG A 68 6.33 -21.14 9.99
CA ARG A 68 5.28 -20.66 10.90
C ARG A 68 4.02 -20.32 10.10
N LEU A 69 2.90 -20.96 10.46
CA LEU A 69 1.57 -20.77 9.84
C LEU A 69 1.12 -19.31 9.73
N CYS A 70 1.58 -18.42 10.63
CA CYS A 70 1.18 -17.02 10.71
C CYS A 70 2.21 -16.02 10.16
N SER A 71 3.37 -16.46 9.65
CA SER A 71 4.39 -15.51 9.16
C SER A 71 3.99 -14.80 7.86
N ALA A 72 3.12 -15.42 7.07
CA ALA A 72 2.58 -14.83 5.84
C ALA A 72 1.87 -13.49 6.12
N ASP A 73 1.25 -13.35 7.29
CA ASP A 73 0.41 -12.20 7.63
C ASP A 73 1.20 -10.92 7.90
N ASN A 74 2.50 -11.00 8.19
CA ASN A 74 3.32 -9.82 8.53
C ASN A 74 4.58 -9.66 7.68
N THR A 75 4.99 -10.68 6.94
CA THR A 75 6.25 -10.62 6.18
C THR A 75 6.25 -9.58 5.06
N PHE A 76 5.08 -9.21 4.54
CA PHE A 76 4.95 -8.11 3.60
C PHE A 76 5.28 -6.74 4.21
N LEU A 77 5.19 -6.61 5.54
CA LEU A 77 5.63 -5.42 6.27
C LEU A 77 7.16 -5.28 6.20
N ALA A 78 7.88 -6.40 6.27
CA ALA A 78 9.32 -6.42 6.09
C ALA A 78 9.72 -6.00 4.66
N GLU A 79 8.94 -6.39 3.65
CA GLU A 79 9.14 -5.94 2.27
C GLU A 79 8.91 -4.43 2.11
N ALA A 80 7.83 -3.90 2.70
CA ALA A 80 7.52 -2.47 2.69
C ALA A 80 8.59 -1.64 3.43
N LEU A 81 9.13 -2.17 4.53
CA LEU A 81 10.26 -1.57 5.25
C LEU A 81 11.57 -1.68 4.45
N ALA A 82 11.84 -2.82 3.82
CA ALA A 82 13.05 -3.04 3.03
C ALA A 82 13.20 -2.01 1.90
N ARG A 83 12.11 -1.66 1.21
CA ARG A 83 12.10 -0.57 0.21
C ARG A 83 12.54 0.77 0.81
N ARG A 84 12.06 1.10 2.01
CA ARG A 84 12.38 2.37 2.70
C ARG A 84 13.82 2.40 3.21
N LEU A 85 14.32 1.27 3.69
CA LEU A 85 15.72 1.11 4.09
C LEU A 85 16.66 1.23 2.88
N HIS A 86 16.34 0.54 1.78
CA HIS A 86 17.11 0.59 0.53
C HIS A 86 17.14 2.00 -0.07
N ALA A 87 16.00 2.71 -0.05
CA ALA A 87 15.92 4.09 -0.50
C ALA A 87 16.55 5.12 0.47
N GLY A 88 17.02 4.70 1.64
CA GLY A 88 17.61 5.59 2.64
C GLY A 88 16.61 6.53 3.34
N LEU A 89 15.31 6.22 3.29
CA LEU A 89 14.26 7.03 3.95
C LEU A 89 14.14 6.76 5.45
N ILE A 90 14.55 5.57 5.89
CA ILE A 90 14.62 5.19 7.30
C ILE A 90 16.06 4.78 7.56
N SER A 91 16.72 5.48 8.48
CA SER A 91 18.13 5.26 8.81
C SER A 91 18.37 4.81 10.25
N SER A 92 17.33 4.74 11.08
CA SER A 92 17.44 4.32 12.49
C SER A 92 16.54 3.14 12.82
N ASP A 93 17.00 2.27 13.72
CA ASP A 93 16.23 1.13 14.25
C ASP A 93 14.96 1.60 14.94
N VAL A 94 15.01 2.75 15.62
CA VAL A 94 13.88 3.34 16.33
C VAL A 94 12.75 3.66 15.35
N ASP A 95 13.07 4.34 14.25
CA ASP A 95 12.08 4.70 13.23
C ASP A 95 11.56 3.47 12.49
N ALA A 96 12.43 2.48 12.24
CA ALA A 96 12.06 1.23 11.58
C ALA A 96 11.11 0.38 12.45
N LEU A 97 11.38 0.27 13.75
CA LEU A 97 10.51 -0.42 14.69
C LEU A 97 9.19 0.34 14.89
N ALA A 98 9.22 1.67 14.95
CA ALA A 98 8.02 2.49 15.01
C ALA A 98 7.13 2.28 13.78
N PHE A 99 7.72 2.21 12.59
CA PHE A 99 7.01 1.87 11.36
C PHE A 99 6.35 0.49 11.45
N LEU A 100 7.09 -0.55 11.82
CA LEU A 100 6.56 -1.92 11.90
C LEU A 100 5.46 -2.04 12.96
N ALA A 101 5.66 -1.48 14.16
CA ALA A 101 4.66 -1.48 15.22
C ALA A 101 3.38 -0.77 14.79
N ASP A 102 3.49 0.31 14.02
CA ASP A 102 2.32 0.97 13.46
C ASP A 102 1.59 0.11 12.42
N ARG A 103 2.34 -0.51 11.49
CA ARG A 103 1.76 -1.35 10.43
C ARG A 103 1.14 -2.64 10.94
N ILE A 104 1.71 -3.27 11.97
CA ILE A 104 1.12 -4.43 12.64
C ILE A 104 -0.25 -4.06 13.23
N ARG A 105 -0.36 -2.91 13.92
CA ARG A 105 -1.66 -2.41 14.43
C ARG A 105 -2.68 -2.15 13.32
N HIS A 106 -2.22 -1.72 12.14
CA HIS A 106 -3.07 -1.57 10.95
C HIS A 106 -3.63 -2.90 10.45
N VAL A 107 -2.80 -3.95 10.43
CA VAL A 107 -3.19 -5.31 10.00
C VAL A 107 -4.21 -5.91 10.96
N GLN A 108 -3.97 -5.78 12.26
CA GLN A 108 -4.84 -6.33 13.29
C GLN A 108 -6.13 -5.52 13.51
N ALA A 109 -6.29 -4.41 12.78
CA ALA A 109 -7.40 -3.46 12.91
C ALA A 109 -7.59 -2.89 14.34
N GLU A 110 -6.54 -2.95 15.16
CA GLU A 110 -6.53 -2.66 16.60
C GLU A 110 -6.59 -1.16 16.93
N SER A 111 -6.30 -0.28 15.97
CA SER A 111 -6.31 1.17 16.18
C SER A 111 -7.27 1.88 15.24
N ALA A 112 -8.32 2.49 15.79
CA ALA A 112 -9.20 3.41 15.06
C ALA A 112 -8.52 4.75 14.72
N SER A 113 -7.35 5.03 15.30
CA SER A 113 -6.62 6.28 15.10
C SER A 113 -5.47 6.20 14.11
N SER A 114 -5.11 5.01 13.62
CA SER A 114 -4.03 4.89 12.62
C SER A 114 -4.53 5.16 11.20
N ARG A 115 -3.85 6.09 10.51
CA ARG A 115 -4.24 6.67 9.23
C ARG A 115 -3.02 6.70 8.31
N LEU A 116 -3.28 6.65 7.00
CA LEU A 116 -2.26 6.95 6.00
C LEU A 116 -1.58 8.30 6.31
N LEU A 117 -0.26 8.31 6.19
CA LEU A 117 0.50 9.56 6.26
C LEU A 117 0.16 10.41 5.03
N GLU A 118 0.25 11.73 5.16
CA GLU A 118 0.01 12.64 4.04
C GLU A 118 0.93 12.32 2.85
N SER A 119 2.21 11.99 3.09
CA SER A 119 3.15 11.54 2.07
C SER A 119 2.68 10.28 1.34
N GLU A 120 2.09 9.31 2.06
CA GLU A 120 1.59 8.08 1.45
C GLU A 120 0.35 8.35 0.62
N ILE A 121 -0.52 9.26 1.04
CA ILE A 121 -1.67 9.68 0.24
C ILE A 121 -1.19 10.34 -1.07
N LYS A 122 -0.17 11.21 -0.99
CA LYS A 122 0.43 11.85 -2.18
C LYS A 122 1.00 10.82 -3.14
N ASP A 123 1.73 9.84 -2.62
CA ASP A 123 2.33 8.79 -3.43
C ASP A 123 1.27 7.84 -4.02
N ILE A 124 0.22 7.48 -3.26
CA ILE A 124 -0.93 6.70 -3.76
C ILE A 124 -1.63 7.46 -4.90
N MET A 125 -1.82 8.77 -4.76
CA MET A 125 -2.44 9.58 -5.80
C MET A 125 -1.56 9.67 -7.05
N LYS A 126 -0.24 9.82 -6.89
CA LYS A 126 0.70 9.77 -8.01
C LYS A 126 0.64 8.40 -8.70
N ASN A 127 0.67 7.32 -7.93
CA ASN A 127 0.54 5.95 -8.43
C ASN A 127 -0.77 5.73 -9.19
N LEU A 128 -1.88 6.30 -8.70
CA LEU A 128 -3.16 6.25 -9.39
C LEU A 128 -3.06 6.92 -10.76
N LEU A 129 -2.57 8.15 -10.82
CA LEU A 129 -2.47 8.92 -12.06
C LEU A 129 -1.53 8.27 -13.10
N ASP A 130 -0.50 7.57 -12.63
CA ASP A 130 0.46 6.84 -13.48
C ASP A 130 -0.01 5.40 -13.82
N SER A 131 -1.16 4.95 -13.30
CA SER A 131 -1.61 3.56 -13.42
C SER A 131 -2.36 3.28 -14.73
N PRO A 132 -2.24 2.05 -15.29
CA PRO A 132 -3.08 1.60 -16.40
C PRO A 132 -4.59 1.65 -16.09
N PHE A 133 -4.95 1.44 -14.82
CA PHE A 133 -6.33 1.56 -14.35
C PHE A 133 -6.89 2.98 -14.57
N PHE A 134 -6.10 4.01 -14.28
CA PHE A 134 -6.53 5.38 -14.48
C PHE A 134 -6.61 5.77 -15.97
N GLU A 135 -5.70 5.25 -16.79
CA GLU A 135 -5.78 5.41 -18.25
C GLU A 135 -7.08 4.82 -18.82
N GLU A 136 -7.45 3.62 -18.36
CA GLU A 136 -8.70 2.95 -18.71
C GLU A 136 -9.93 3.78 -18.25
N PHE A 137 -9.91 4.23 -16.99
CA PHE A 137 -10.95 5.09 -16.43
C PHE A 137 -11.14 6.39 -17.23
N GLU A 138 -10.07 7.07 -17.62
CA GLU A 138 -10.14 8.24 -18.49
C GLU A 138 -10.72 7.90 -19.86
N GLY A 139 -10.42 6.72 -20.39
CA GLY A 139 -11.03 6.16 -21.59
C GLY A 139 -12.55 5.97 -21.46
N TYR A 140 -13.03 5.53 -20.29
CA TYR A 140 -14.46 5.47 -19.97
C TYR A 140 -15.07 6.87 -19.88
N ARG A 141 -14.40 7.81 -19.18
CA ARG A 141 -14.91 9.18 -19.01
C ARG A 141 -15.10 9.90 -20.35
N ARG A 142 -14.17 9.74 -21.30
CA ARG A 142 -14.30 10.33 -22.66
C ARG A 142 -15.47 9.76 -23.47
N ARG A 143 -15.91 8.54 -23.17
CA ARG A 143 -17.03 7.83 -23.83
C ARG A 143 -18.21 7.58 -22.89
N LYS A 144 -18.40 8.47 -21.90
CA LYS A 144 -19.36 8.30 -20.79
C LYS A 144 -20.77 7.88 -21.23
N ALA A 145 -21.30 8.43 -22.33
CA ALA A 145 -22.61 8.06 -22.83
C ALA A 145 -22.70 6.59 -23.31
N GLU A 146 -21.64 6.08 -23.92
CA GLU A 146 -21.55 4.68 -24.37
C GLU A 146 -21.42 3.73 -23.18
N VAL A 147 -20.58 4.09 -22.21
CA VAL A 147 -20.37 3.33 -20.96
C VAL A 147 -21.67 3.19 -20.18
N ILE A 148 -22.42 4.28 -20.01
CA ILE A 148 -23.74 4.27 -19.34
C ILE A 148 -24.73 3.41 -20.11
N LYS A 149 -24.76 3.50 -21.44
CA LYS A 149 -25.67 2.68 -22.27
C LYS A 149 -25.33 1.19 -22.22
N ALA A 150 -24.05 0.85 -22.08
CA ALA A 150 -23.55 -0.51 -22.03
C ALA A 150 -23.56 -1.13 -20.62
N ASP A 151 -23.95 -0.36 -19.59
CA ASP A 151 -23.95 -0.79 -18.18
C ASP A 151 -22.58 -1.30 -17.71
N VAL A 152 -21.51 -0.63 -18.17
CA VAL A 152 -20.13 -0.96 -17.79
C VAL A 152 -19.80 -0.25 -16.47
N ASP A 153 -19.26 -0.99 -15.51
CA ASP A 153 -18.74 -0.42 -14.26
C ASP A 153 -17.34 0.17 -14.48
N PRO A 154 -17.17 1.52 -14.44
CA PRO A 154 -15.86 2.13 -14.65
C PRO A 154 -14.88 1.87 -13.48
N TYR A 155 -15.32 1.20 -12.41
CA TYR A 155 -14.52 0.89 -11.23
C TYR A 155 -14.13 -0.60 -11.12
N GLU A 156 -14.48 -1.44 -12.09
CA GLU A 156 -14.29 -2.90 -12.02
C GLU A 156 -12.86 -3.32 -11.59
N ASN A 157 -11.84 -2.60 -12.06
CA ASN A 157 -10.43 -2.92 -11.80
C ASN A 157 -9.85 -2.24 -10.54
N ILE A 158 -10.67 -1.55 -9.75
CA ILE A 158 -10.18 -0.78 -8.59
C ILE A 158 -9.56 -1.67 -7.52
N ASP A 159 -10.08 -2.87 -7.31
CA ASP A 159 -9.61 -3.78 -6.27
C ASP A 159 -8.16 -4.22 -6.52
N THR A 160 -7.77 -4.39 -7.78
CA THR A 160 -6.38 -4.69 -8.15
C THR A 160 -5.47 -3.52 -7.78
N PHE A 161 -5.86 -2.30 -8.14
CA PHE A 161 -5.09 -1.10 -7.79
C PHE A 161 -4.93 -0.94 -6.27
N VAL A 162 -6.03 -1.07 -5.53
CA VAL A 162 -6.05 -0.95 -4.06
C VAL A 162 -5.17 -2.03 -3.43
N SER A 163 -5.29 -3.28 -3.89
CA SER A 163 -4.44 -4.39 -3.42
C SER A 163 -2.97 -4.04 -3.53
N ASP A 164 -2.52 -3.57 -4.70
CA ASP A 164 -1.12 -3.24 -4.94
C ASP A 164 -0.61 -2.18 -3.95
N GLN A 165 -1.41 -1.14 -3.68
CA GLN A 165 -1.03 -0.10 -2.73
C GLN A 165 -0.83 -0.66 -1.31
N LEU A 166 -1.65 -1.61 -0.88
CA LEU A 166 -1.49 -2.23 0.44
C LEU A 166 -0.15 -2.94 0.59
N TRP A 167 0.24 -3.70 -0.43
CA TRP A 167 1.53 -4.39 -0.46
C TRP A 167 2.71 -3.42 -0.58
N ILE A 168 2.51 -2.27 -1.23
CA ILE A 168 3.52 -1.22 -1.34
C ILE A 168 3.80 -0.58 0.03
N TYR A 169 2.74 -0.20 0.75
CA TYR A 169 2.83 0.58 1.99
C TYR A 169 2.78 -0.24 3.29
N GLY A 170 2.62 -1.57 3.18
CA GLY A 170 2.57 -2.45 4.35
C GLY A 170 1.26 -2.32 5.14
N LEU A 171 0.14 -2.15 4.44
CA LEU A 171 -1.15 -1.87 5.07
C LEU A 171 -2.06 -3.11 5.06
N GLY A 172 -2.87 -3.30 6.11
CA GLY A 172 -3.87 -4.37 6.17
C GLY A 172 -5.32 -3.87 6.09
N GLY A 173 -6.28 -4.67 6.60
CA GLY A 173 -7.73 -4.53 6.37
C GLY A 173 -8.30 -3.11 6.44
N ARG A 174 -7.91 -2.27 7.42
CA ARG A 174 -8.36 -0.85 7.46
C ARG A 174 -7.74 0.04 6.39
N GLY A 175 -6.47 -0.21 6.07
CA GLY A 175 -5.78 0.48 4.98
C GLY A 175 -6.44 0.24 3.63
N TRP A 176 -7.01 -0.96 3.42
CA TRP A 176 -7.81 -1.27 2.23
C TRP A 176 -8.93 -0.25 2.06
N SER A 177 -9.78 -0.15 3.10
CA SER A 177 -10.93 0.74 3.07
C SER A 177 -10.53 2.21 2.94
N GLN A 178 -9.43 2.64 3.59
CA GLN A 178 -8.92 4.01 3.49
C GLN A 178 -8.47 4.34 2.06
N ILE A 179 -7.66 3.49 1.44
CA ILE A 179 -7.16 3.68 0.07
C ILE A 179 -8.34 3.67 -0.91
N GLN A 180 -9.21 2.66 -0.82
CA GLN A 180 -10.37 2.53 -1.69
C GLN A 180 -11.27 3.78 -1.60
N ARG A 181 -11.54 4.27 -0.39
CA ARG A 181 -12.36 5.48 -0.18
C ARG A 181 -11.73 6.73 -0.81
N ILE A 182 -10.42 6.91 -0.63
CA ILE A 182 -9.66 8.02 -1.23
C ILE A 182 -9.78 7.99 -2.75
N VAL A 183 -9.49 6.84 -3.36
CA VAL A 183 -9.48 6.66 -4.82
C VAL A 183 -10.89 6.84 -5.39
N ILE A 184 -11.90 6.16 -4.83
CA ILE A 184 -13.29 6.26 -5.30
C ILE A 184 -13.82 7.69 -5.19
N SER A 185 -13.52 8.40 -4.10
CA SER A 185 -13.98 9.78 -3.93
C SER A 185 -13.43 10.69 -5.03
N PHE A 186 -12.14 10.55 -5.33
CA PHE A 186 -11.50 11.29 -6.41
C PHE A 186 -12.08 10.95 -7.79
N LEU A 187 -12.15 9.67 -8.13
CA LEU A 187 -12.65 9.22 -9.43
C LEU A 187 -14.12 9.61 -9.63
N ASN A 188 -14.97 9.54 -8.60
CA ASN A 188 -16.35 10.03 -8.69
C ASN A 188 -16.42 11.52 -9.03
N ARG A 189 -15.55 12.35 -8.45
CA ARG A 189 -15.52 13.78 -8.76
C ARG A 189 -15.13 14.02 -10.22
N LEU A 190 -14.18 13.25 -10.75
CA LEU A 190 -13.86 13.30 -12.18
C LEU A 190 -15.02 12.80 -13.05
N TRP A 191 -15.63 11.67 -12.67
CA TRP A 191 -16.74 11.08 -13.41
C TRP A 191 -17.92 12.03 -13.52
N PHE A 192 -18.21 12.81 -12.47
CA PHE A 192 -19.29 13.81 -12.45
C PHE A 192 -18.83 15.23 -12.79
N ASP A 193 -17.66 15.38 -13.42
CA ASP A 193 -17.16 16.66 -13.96
C ASP A 193 -17.06 17.77 -12.89
N LYS A 194 -16.82 17.39 -11.63
CA LYS A 194 -16.65 18.31 -10.48
C LYS A 194 -15.21 18.86 -10.36
N VAL A 195 -14.25 18.23 -11.04
CA VAL A 195 -12.87 18.71 -11.17
C VAL A 195 -12.74 19.34 -12.56
N LEU A 196 -12.30 20.60 -12.61
CA LEU A 196 -12.35 21.46 -13.80
C LEU A 196 -11.46 20.94 -14.95
N ASP A 197 -10.27 20.42 -14.63
CA ASP A 197 -9.36 19.75 -15.58
C ASP A 197 -8.30 18.90 -14.85
N LEU A 198 -7.61 18.02 -15.58
CA LEU A 198 -6.40 17.32 -15.12
C LEU A 198 -5.15 17.95 -15.73
N SER A 199 -5.14 19.28 -15.85
CA SER A 199 -3.94 19.98 -16.32
C SER A 199 -2.77 19.76 -15.34
N PRO A 200 -1.50 19.81 -15.79
CA PRO A 200 -0.35 19.63 -14.89
C PRO A 200 -0.42 20.50 -13.62
N PRO A 201 -0.83 21.80 -13.68
CA PRO A 201 -1.00 22.62 -12.48
C PRO A 201 -2.13 22.17 -11.54
N THR A 202 -3.20 21.56 -12.08
CA THR A 202 -4.27 21.00 -11.24
C THR A 202 -3.80 19.73 -10.55
N VAL A 203 -3.07 18.86 -11.27
CA VAL A 203 -2.45 17.66 -10.69
C VAL A 203 -1.44 18.03 -9.60
N GLU A 204 -0.56 19.01 -9.84
CA GLU A 204 0.39 19.48 -8.82
C GLU A 204 -0.33 19.97 -7.56
N ARG A 205 -1.35 20.83 -7.69
CA ARG A 205 -2.15 21.30 -6.55
C ARG A 205 -2.86 20.18 -5.80
N MET A 206 -3.34 19.17 -6.53
CA MET A 206 -3.95 17.99 -5.92
C MET A 206 -2.94 17.15 -5.13
N LEU A 207 -1.73 16.99 -5.65
CA LEU A 207 -0.64 16.30 -4.98
C LEU A 207 -0.08 17.13 -3.82
N GLU A 208 -0.18 18.46 -3.84
CA GLU A 208 0.23 19.31 -2.72
C GLU A 208 -0.77 19.28 -1.56
N SER A 209 -2.07 19.28 -1.86
CA SER A 209 -3.16 19.31 -0.87
C SER A 209 -4.22 18.22 -1.16
N PRO A 210 -3.88 16.92 -1.00
CA PRO A 210 -4.80 15.84 -1.32
C PRO A 210 -6.12 15.92 -0.53
N GLY A 211 -6.10 16.47 0.70
CA GLY A 211 -7.30 16.64 1.52
C GLY A 211 -8.41 17.48 0.86
N GLU A 212 -8.06 18.53 0.11
CA GLU A 212 -9.03 19.40 -0.57
C GLU A 212 -9.77 18.70 -1.71
N TYR A 213 -9.08 17.77 -2.37
CA TYR A 213 -9.59 17.11 -3.57
C TYR A 213 -10.22 15.75 -3.27
N LEU A 214 -9.82 15.11 -2.16
CA LEU A 214 -10.24 13.77 -1.80
C LEU A 214 -11.52 13.71 -0.94
N LEU A 215 -11.98 14.81 -0.33
CA LEU A 215 -13.04 14.81 0.70
C LEU A 215 -13.11 13.47 1.44
N LEU A 216 -12.03 13.16 2.16
CA LEU A 216 -12.14 12.29 3.32
C LEU A 216 -13.27 12.89 4.14
N GLY A 217 -14.40 12.19 4.27
CA GLY A 217 -15.52 12.72 5.08
C GLY A 217 -15.00 13.17 6.44
N ASP A 218 -15.59 14.24 6.97
CA ASP A 218 -15.08 15.14 8.02
C ASP A 218 -14.34 14.50 9.22
N ASP A 219 -14.53 13.20 9.47
CA ASP A 219 -13.90 12.48 10.56
C ASP A 219 -12.45 12.06 10.29
N GLU A 220 -11.91 12.09 9.06
CA GLU A 220 -10.64 11.43 8.72
C GLU A 220 -9.52 12.31 8.13
N LEU A 221 -9.36 13.56 8.58
CA LEU A 221 -8.19 14.37 8.18
C LEU A 221 -6.85 13.67 8.53
N PRO A 222 -5.88 13.56 7.60
CA PRO A 222 -4.52 13.13 7.92
C PRO A 222 -3.88 14.18 8.83
N ARG A 223 -3.24 13.74 9.93
CA ARG A 223 -2.50 14.66 10.79
C ARG A 223 -1.25 15.13 10.05
N LYS A 224 -1.02 16.44 10.05
CA LYS A 224 0.27 17.03 9.68
C LYS A 224 1.34 16.43 10.61
N GLY A 225 2.37 15.83 10.01
CA GLY A 225 3.65 15.58 10.68
C GLY A 225 4.34 16.90 10.99
#